data_AF-A0A034V0I7-F1
#
_entry.id   AF-A0A034V0I7-F1
#
_cell.length_a   1.000
_cell.length_b   1.000
_cell.length_c   1.000
_cell.angle_alpha   90.00
_cell.angle_beta   90.00
_cell.angle_gamma   90.00
#
_symmetry.space_group_name_H-M   'P 1'
#
loop_
_entity.id
_entity.type
_entity.pdbx_description
1 polymer ?
#
loop_
_entity_poly.entity_id
_entity_poly.type
_entity_poly.pdbx_seq_one_letter_code
_entity_poly.pdbx_strand_id
1 'polypeptide(L)'
;LRRTYAPIKDYIIGYKKKYYNLYADDVRRGLDEFLRESREFDEYFKRIETYFEFIRMLQGEPENDYFEMCVVCNKAAFVALRRIADDLIARITEQMVKEHIKAEEEICAAFEDIKTKALTVPRSTEELLASAEYMISVKKELIFALRDRIQYCLQVGTNLVELTEMSPYHFDLTIRTINWLQDINEICDYNASQQEHYKFLFEEHLQDVIKKLNEDIDAMLPNLAIIDDMSEPEQFRHNYILLRNFMGQLKTFDDYVAWINKEEKLFKMAQTTYPK
;
A
#
# COMPACT_ATOMS: atom_id res chain seq x y z
N LEU A 1 -26.44 16.76 -65.32
CA LEU A 1 -26.94 16.20 -64.03
C LEU A 1 -25.84 15.45 -63.26
N ARG A 2 -25.29 14.31 -63.71
CA ARG A 2 -24.24 13.58 -62.94
C ARG A 2 -22.91 14.32 -62.74
N ARG A 3 -22.46 15.16 -63.68
CA ARG A 3 -21.21 15.94 -63.54
C ARG A 3 -21.34 17.15 -62.61
N THR A 4 -22.54 17.68 -62.45
CA THR A 4 -22.77 18.96 -61.76
C THR A 4 -22.82 18.82 -60.23
N TYR A 5 -23.22 17.65 -59.71
CA TYR A 5 -23.23 17.34 -58.28
C TYR A 5 -21.98 16.60 -57.78
N ALA A 6 -21.03 16.29 -58.67
CA ALA A 6 -19.81 15.58 -58.30
C ALA A 6 -18.99 16.32 -57.22
N PRO A 7 -18.77 17.65 -57.29
CA PRO A 7 -18.00 18.38 -56.26
C PRO A 7 -18.63 18.31 -54.87
N ILE A 8 -19.96 18.36 -54.78
CA ILE A 8 -20.69 18.29 -53.51
C ILE A 8 -20.62 16.86 -52.93
N LYS A 9 -20.73 15.85 -53.79
CA LYS A 9 -20.61 14.45 -53.37
C LYS A 9 -19.22 14.14 -52.84
N ASP A 10 -18.18 14.62 -53.53
CA ASP A 10 -16.79 14.44 -53.13
C ASP A 10 -16.48 15.19 -51.83
N TYR A 11 -17.04 16.39 -51.66
CA TYR A 11 -17.00 17.15 -50.41
C TYR A 11 -17.61 16.37 -49.24
N ILE A 12 -18.84 15.85 -49.38
CA ILE A 12 -19.50 15.08 -48.31
C ILE A 12 -18.71 13.80 -47.97
N ILE A 13 -18.16 13.11 -48.97
CA ILE A 13 -17.33 11.91 -48.75
C ILE A 13 -16.04 12.27 -48.01
N GLY A 14 -15.37 13.35 -48.42
CA GLY A 14 -14.19 13.88 -47.75
C GLY A 14 -14.46 14.26 -46.30
N TYR A 15 -15.55 14.97 -46.04
CA TYR A 15 -15.98 15.40 -44.71
C TYR A 15 -16.29 14.19 -43.81
N LYS A 16 -17.02 13.19 -44.33
CA LYS A 16 -17.29 11.93 -43.61
C LYS A 16 -16.03 11.16 -43.28
N LYS A 17 -15.04 11.13 -44.20
CA LYS A 17 -13.77 10.45 -43.98
C LYS A 17 -12.90 11.19 -42.96
N LYS A 18 -12.91 12.53 -42.99
CA LYS A 18 -12.14 13.39 -42.08
C LYS A 18 -12.53 13.19 -40.62
N TYR A 19 -13.83 13.07 -40.34
CA TYR A 19 -14.34 12.91 -38.97
C TYR A 19 -14.79 11.48 -38.63
N TYR A 20 -14.40 10.49 -39.45
CA TYR A 20 -14.77 9.08 -39.24
C TYR A 20 -14.45 8.59 -37.82
N ASN A 21 -13.28 9.00 -37.31
CA ASN A 21 -12.78 8.63 -35.98
C ASN A 21 -13.58 9.21 -34.79
N LEU A 22 -14.63 10.02 -35.03
CA LEU A 22 -15.51 10.50 -33.95
C LEU A 22 -16.79 9.68 -33.84
N TYR A 23 -17.39 9.29 -34.96
CA TYR A 23 -18.75 8.74 -34.98
C TYR A 23 -18.84 7.25 -35.30
N ALA A 24 -17.78 6.64 -35.84
CA ALA A 24 -17.84 5.27 -36.33
C ALA A 24 -17.95 4.25 -35.17
N ASP A 25 -18.76 3.20 -35.38
CA ASP A 25 -19.07 2.22 -34.34
C ASP A 25 -17.87 1.33 -33.96
N ASP A 26 -16.96 1.11 -34.90
CA ASP A 26 -15.66 0.46 -34.65
C ASP A 26 -14.80 1.27 -33.68
N VAL A 27 -14.79 2.60 -33.81
CA VAL A 27 -14.04 3.49 -32.93
C VAL A 27 -14.65 3.52 -31.53
N ARG A 28 -15.98 3.50 -31.44
CA ARG A 28 -16.68 3.37 -30.15
C ARG A 28 -16.34 2.06 -29.45
N ARG A 29 -16.38 0.94 -30.18
CA ARG A 29 -15.96 -0.37 -29.63
C ARG A 29 -14.49 -0.38 -29.20
N GLY A 30 -13.62 0.24 -29.99
CA GLY A 30 -12.20 0.37 -29.64
C GLY A 30 -11.99 1.21 -28.38
N LEU A 31 -12.79 2.26 -28.17
CA LEU A 31 -12.76 3.01 -26.91
C LEU A 31 -13.28 2.17 -25.74
N ASP A 32 -14.37 1.43 -25.94
CA ASP A 32 -14.91 0.56 -24.89
C ASP A 32 -13.90 -0.52 -24.47
N GLU A 33 -13.17 -1.10 -25.42
CA GLU A 33 -12.07 -2.03 -25.14
C GLU A 33 -10.89 -1.33 -24.44
N PHE A 34 -10.55 -0.12 -24.87
CA PHE A 34 -9.49 0.66 -24.24
C PHE A 34 -9.82 0.98 -22.76
N LEU A 35 -11.07 1.31 -22.45
CA LEU A 35 -11.54 1.65 -21.11
C LEU A 35 -11.84 0.42 -20.21
N ARG A 36 -11.79 -0.81 -20.74
CA ARG A 36 -12.03 -2.03 -19.95
C ARG A 36 -10.90 -2.37 -19.00
N GLU A 37 -9.67 -2.06 -19.38
CA GLU A 37 -8.48 -2.39 -18.62
C GLU A 37 -7.90 -1.13 -17.99
N SER A 38 -7.37 -1.27 -16.77
CA SER A 38 -6.61 -0.19 -16.13
C SER A 38 -5.30 0.04 -16.91
N ARG A 39 -4.94 1.31 -17.09
CA ARG A 39 -3.85 1.78 -17.93
C ARG A 39 -3.14 2.94 -17.25
N GLU A 40 -1.95 3.28 -17.73
CA GLU A 40 -1.24 4.48 -17.26
C GLU A 40 -2.01 5.76 -17.63
N PHE A 41 -1.98 6.76 -16.74
CA PHE A 41 -2.69 8.03 -16.97
C PHE A 41 -2.28 8.73 -18.27
N ASP A 42 -1.01 8.59 -18.66
CA ASP A 42 -0.46 9.13 -19.90
C ASP A 42 -1.16 8.58 -21.15
N GLU A 43 -1.63 7.33 -21.14
CA GLU A 43 -2.39 6.76 -22.27
C GLU A 43 -3.75 7.42 -22.41
N TYR A 44 -4.42 7.69 -21.28
CA TYR A 44 -5.69 8.39 -21.29
C TYR A 44 -5.54 9.84 -21.74
N PHE A 45 -4.52 10.57 -21.25
CA PHE A 45 -4.24 11.94 -21.68
C PHE A 45 -3.96 12.05 -23.17
N LYS A 46 -3.12 11.15 -23.73
CA LYS A 46 -2.88 11.08 -25.18
C LYS A 46 -4.17 10.87 -25.96
N ARG A 47 -5.07 10.01 -25.46
CA ARG A 47 -6.35 9.76 -26.10
C ARG A 47 -7.24 11.00 -26.09
N ILE A 48 -7.33 11.69 -24.96
CA ILE A 48 -8.08 12.96 -24.85
C ILE A 48 -7.50 14.01 -25.81
N GLU A 49 -6.18 14.12 -25.92
CA GLU A 49 -5.50 15.05 -26.83
C GLU A 49 -5.92 14.82 -28.29
N THR A 50 -6.03 13.55 -28.74
CA THR A 50 -6.53 13.26 -30.10
C THR A 50 -7.94 13.81 -30.35
N TYR A 51 -8.82 13.80 -29.35
CA TYR A 51 -10.16 14.37 -29.47
C TYR A 51 -10.13 15.91 -29.43
N PHE A 52 -9.23 16.52 -28.67
CA PHE A 52 -9.02 17.97 -28.72
C PHE A 52 -8.49 18.42 -30.08
N GLU A 53 -7.64 17.65 -30.75
CA GLU A 53 -7.23 17.94 -32.13
C GLU A 53 -8.43 17.96 -33.08
N PHE A 54 -9.38 17.03 -32.94
CA PHE A 54 -10.63 17.05 -33.71
C PHE A 54 -11.47 18.29 -33.41
N ILE A 55 -11.58 18.71 -32.15
CA ILE A 55 -12.28 19.94 -31.76
C ILE A 55 -11.60 21.17 -32.37
N ARG A 56 -10.27 21.26 -32.33
CA ARG A 56 -9.49 22.34 -32.96
C ARG A 56 -9.70 22.36 -34.47
N MET A 57 -9.68 21.20 -35.13
CA MET A 57 -9.99 21.10 -36.56
C MET A 57 -11.40 21.59 -36.86
N LEU A 58 -12.41 21.19 -36.08
CA LEU A 58 -13.79 21.64 -36.24
C LEU A 58 -13.92 23.17 -36.08
N GLN A 59 -13.19 23.78 -35.15
CA GLN A 59 -13.21 25.24 -34.95
C GLN A 59 -12.63 26.03 -36.14
N GLY A 60 -11.74 25.42 -36.92
CA GLY A 60 -11.17 26.03 -38.12
C GLY A 60 -12.03 25.87 -39.38
N GLU A 61 -13.13 25.12 -39.33
CA GLU A 61 -13.99 24.88 -40.50
C GLU A 61 -14.96 26.06 -40.75
N PRO A 62 -15.23 26.40 -42.01
CA PRO A 62 -16.25 27.38 -42.36
C PRO A 62 -17.65 26.87 -42.02
N GLU A 63 -18.49 27.73 -41.44
CA GLU A 63 -19.89 27.38 -41.13
C GLU A 63 -20.71 27.07 -42.39
N ASN A 64 -20.37 27.72 -43.51
CA ASN A 64 -21.04 27.58 -44.78
C ASN A 64 -20.01 27.46 -45.91
N ASP A 65 -20.12 26.40 -46.70
CA ASP A 65 -19.36 26.22 -47.93
C ASP A 65 -20.21 26.58 -49.15
N TYR A 66 -19.66 27.47 -49.97
CA TYR A 66 -20.34 28.00 -51.16
C TYR A 66 -19.91 27.20 -52.39
N PHE A 67 -20.88 26.54 -53.03
CA PHE A 67 -20.71 25.87 -54.31
C PHE A 67 -21.52 26.60 -55.39
N GLU A 68 -21.12 26.43 -56.65
CA GLU A 68 -21.75 27.08 -57.81
C GLU A 68 -23.28 26.86 -57.89
N MET A 69 -23.79 25.76 -57.31
CA MET A 69 -25.21 25.41 -57.34
C MET A 69 -25.91 25.38 -55.97
N CYS A 70 -25.18 25.49 -54.85
CA CYS A 70 -25.78 25.40 -53.51
C CYS A 70 -24.85 25.94 -52.42
N VAL A 71 -25.42 26.24 -51.26
CA VAL A 71 -24.67 26.48 -50.02
C VAL A 71 -24.84 25.28 -49.11
N VAL A 72 -23.73 24.69 -48.67
CA VAL A 72 -23.72 23.61 -47.68
C VAL A 72 -23.54 24.25 -46.31
N CYS A 73 -24.57 24.13 -45.45
CA CYS A 73 -24.50 24.60 -44.08
C CYS A 73 -24.00 23.48 -43.16
N ASN A 74 -22.79 23.64 -42.64
CA ASN A 74 -22.14 22.65 -41.77
C ASN A 74 -22.49 22.83 -40.29
N LYS A 75 -23.18 23.91 -39.93
CA LYS A 75 -23.47 24.28 -38.53
C LYS A 75 -24.08 23.14 -37.71
N ALA A 76 -25.06 22.42 -38.28
CA ALA A 76 -25.68 21.29 -37.59
C ALA A 76 -24.70 20.11 -37.40
N ALA A 77 -23.87 19.83 -38.40
CA ALA A 77 -22.86 18.77 -38.33
C ALA A 77 -21.75 19.13 -37.34
N PHE A 78 -21.31 20.39 -37.31
CA PHE A 78 -20.34 20.92 -36.35
C PHE A 78 -20.81 20.72 -34.91
N VAL A 79 -22.03 21.15 -34.60
CA VAL A 79 -22.60 21.02 -33.25
C VAL A 79 -22.70 19.55 -32.84
N ALA A 80 -23.14 18.67 -33.75
CA ALA A 80 -23.25 17.25 -33.48
C ALA A 80 -21.89 16.57 -33.27
N LEU A 81 -20.91 16.83 -34.15
CA LEU A 81 -19.56 16.25 -34.06
C LEU A 81 -18.81 16.75 -32.82
N ARG A 82 -18.96 18.03 -32.49
CA ARG A 82 -18.41 18.59 -31.26
C ARG A 82 -18.98 17.91 -30.03
N ARG A 83 -20.31 17.77 -29.96
CA ARG A 83 -20.96 17.05 -28.86
C ARG A 83 -20.46 15.60 -28.75
N ILE A 84 -20.29 14.90 -29.87
CA ILE A 84 -19.73 13.54 -29.85
C ILE A 84 -18.30 13.54 -29.28
N ALA A 85 -17.45 14.49 -29.67
CA ALA A 85 -16.10 14.60 -29.13
C ALA A 85 -16.10 14.91 -27.62
N ASP A 86 -16.95 15.84 -27.18
CA ASP A 86 -17.11 16.20 -25.76
C ASP A 86 -17.62 14.99 -24.95
N ASP A 87 -18.59 14.23 -25.47
CA ASP A 87 -19.10 13.00 -24.84
C ASP A 87 -18.00 11.93 -24.72
N LEU A 88 -17.14 11.77 -25.74
CA LEU A 88 -16.03 10.81 -25.71
C LEU A 88 -14.95 11.22 -24.69
N ILE A 89 -14.62 12.50 -24.61
CA ILE A 89 -13.71 13.04 -23.60
C ILE A 89 -14.29 12.80 -22.22
N ALA A 90 -15.56 13.15 -21.99
CA ALA A 90 -16.23 12.95 -20.70
C ALA A 90 -16.19 11.49 -20.23
N ARG A 91 -16.41 10.52 -21.13
CA ARG A 91 -16.32 9.09 -20.82
C ARG A 91 -14.92 8.67 -20.38
N ILE A 92 -13.87 9.19 -21.04
CA ILE A 92 -12.49 8.91 -20.66
C ILE A 92 -12.18 9.54 -19.32
N THR A 93 -12.54 10.81 -19.13
CA THR A 93 -12.33 11.53 -17.87
C THR A 93 -13.03 10.85 -16.71
N GLU A 94 -14.25 10.35 -16.88
CA GLU A 94 -14.97 9.59 -15.84
C GLU A 94 -14.20 8.33 -15.42
N GLN A 95 -13.63 7.59 -16.38
CA GLN A 95 -12.81 6.42 -16.07
C GLN A 95 -11.51 6.83 -15.36
N MET A 96 -10.84 7.89 -15.83
CA MET A 96 -9.62 8.40 -15.18
C MET A 96 -9.87 8.82 -13.74
N VAL A 97 -10.99 9.47 -13.43
CA VAL A 97 -11.36 9.84 -12.05
C VAL A 97 -11.50 8.59 -11.18
N LYS A 98 -12.14 7.53 -11.68
CA LYS A 98 -12.27 6.26 -10.94
C LYS A 98 -10.92 5.63 -10.66
N GLU A 99 -10.04 5.57 -11.66
CA GLU A 99 -8.68 5.03 -11.49
C GLU A 99 -7.83 5.89 -10.54
N HIS A 100 -7.98 7.21 -10.57
CA HIS A 100 -7.27 8.13 -9.67
C HIS A 100 -7.71 7.96 -8.22
N ILE A 101 -9.02 7.94 -7.96
CA ILE A 101 -9.57 7.67 -6.63
C ILE A 101 -9.03 6.34 -6.11
N LYS A 102 -9.10 5.29 -6.93
CA LYS A 102 -8.59 3.97 -6.56
C LYS A 102 -7.09 4.01 -6.23
N ALA A 103 -6.28 4.70 -7.02
CA ALA A 103 -4.85 4.84 -6.76
C ALA A 103 -4.56 5.54 -5.43
N GLU A 104 -5.31 6.59 -5.08
CA GLU A 104 -5.19 7.29 -3.80
C GLU A 104 -5.67 6.43 -2.62
N GLU A 105 -6.76 5.67 -2.78
CA GLU A 105 -7.23 4.70 -1.78
C GLU A 105 -6.18 3.62 -1.50
N GLU A 106 -5.55 3.07 -2.54
CA GLU A 106 -4.48 2.08 -2.40
C GLU A 106 -3.25 2.65 -1.68
N ILE A 107 -2.88 3.90 -1.96
CA ILE A 107 -1.79 4.59 -1.25
C ILE A 107 -2.15 4.75 0.23
N CYS A 108 -3.35 5.27 0.54
CA CYS A 108 -3.83 5.42 1.91
C CYS A 108 -3.84 4.06 2.64
N ALA A 109 -4.33 3.00 2.00
CA ALA A 109 -4.38 1.66 2.58
C ALA A 109 -2.97 1.12 2.90
N ALA A 110 -1.99 1.35 2.02
CA ALA A 110 -0.61 0.96 2.26
C ALA A 110 -0.01 1.68 3.48
N PHE A 111 -0.28 2.99 3.64
CA PHE A 111 0.15 3.72 4.83
C PHE A 111 -0.54 3.24 6.11
N GLU A 112 -1.85 2.92 6.06
CA GLU A 112 -2.57 2.36 7.21
C GLU A 112 -2.03 0.98 7.61
N ASP A 113 -1.64 0.13 6.64
CA ASP A 113 -1.01 -1.16 6.94
C ASP A 113 0.35 -0.98 7.64
N ILE A 114 1.18 -0.04 7.14
CA ILE A 114 2.45 0.32 7.79
C ILE A 114 2.19 0.83 9.21
N LYS A 115 1.25 1.75 9.40
CA LYS A 115 0.87 2.29 10.71
C LYS A 115 0.40 1.18 11.65
N THR A 116 -0.46 0.29 11.17
CA THR A 116 -0.98 -0.84 11.96
C THR A 116 0.15 -1.73 12.46
N LYS A 117 1.08 -2.10 11.57
CA LYS A 117 2.26 -2.90 11.94
C LYS A 117 3.20 -2.14 12.88
N ALA A 118 3.42 -0.85 12.66
CA ALA A 118 4.27 -0.01 13.49
C ALA A 118 3.71 0.19 14.91
N LEU A 119 2.40 0.17 15.09
CA LEU A 119 1.73 0.32 16.39
C LEU A 119 1.41 -1.02 17.08
N THR A 120 1.73 -2.15 16.45
CA THR A 120 1.49 -3.46 17.04
C THR A 120 2.48 -3.72 18.18
N VAL A 121 1.95 -4.07 19.35
CA VAL A 121 2.76 -4.42 20.52
C VAL A 121 3.33 -5.84 20.36
N PRO A 122 4.64 -6.02 20.36
CA PRO A 122 5.26 -7.34 20.25
C PRO A 122 5.00 -8.16 21.53
N ARG A 123 4.67 -9.44 21.36
CA ARG A 123 4.43 -10.38 22.48
C ARG A 123 5.65 -11.21 22.84
N SER A 124 6.64 -11.26 21.95
CA SER A 124 7.89 -11.98 22.14
C SER A 124 9.06 -11.20 21.57
N THR A 125 10.27 -11.55 22.01
CA THR A 125 11.52 -11.00 21.46
C THR A 125 11.67 -11.29 19.96
N GLU A 126 11.18 -12.44 19.48
CA GLU A 126 11.17 -12.77 18.06
C GLU A 126 10.27 -11.81 17.25
N GLU A 127 9.07 -11.52 17.75
CA GLU A 127 8.15 -10.56 17.14
C GLU A 127 8.72 -9.13 17.16
N LEU A 128 9.40 -8.74 18.25
CA LEU A 128 10.08 -7.45 18.35
C LEU A 128 11.15 -7.32 17.26
N LEU A 129 12.05 -8.29 17.14
CA LEU A 129 13.12 -8.27 16.15
C LEU A 129 12.60 -8.29 14.71
N ALA A 130 11.59 -9.11 14.42
CA ALA A 130 10.95 -9.15 13.10
C ALA A 130 10.27 -7.81 12.77
N SER A 131 9.60 -7.20 13.75
CA SER A 131 9.00 -5.87 13.59
C SER A 131 10.07 -4.79 13.35
N ALA A 132 11.21 -4.85 14.04
CA ALA A 132 12.30 -3.90 13.86
C ALA A 132 12.90 -4.02 12.43
N GLU A 133 13.12 -5.25 11.95
CA GLU A 133 13.61 -5.50 10.59
C GLU A 133 12.65 -4.97 9.52
N TYR A 134 11.35 -5.24 9.69
CA TYR A 134 10.31 -4.70 8.80
C TYR A 134 10.31 -3.17 8.78
N MET A 135 10.43 -2.51 9.94
CA MET A 135 10.43 -1.05 9.99
C MET A 135 11.68 -0.42 9.34
N ILE A 136 12.79 -1.15 9.31
CA ILE A 136 13.98 -0.72 8.54
C ILE A 136 13.70 -0.76 7.04
N SER A 137 13.08 -1.82 6.52
CA SER A 137 12.73 -1.90 5.08
C SER A 137 11.67 -0.85 4.70
N VAL A 138 10.71 -0.60 5.59
CA VAL A 138 9.71 0.47 5.43
C VAL A 138 10.38 1.84 5.25
N LYS A 139 11.30 2.20 6.15
CA LYS A 139 11.99 3.51 6.11
C LYS A 139 12.91 3.66 4.90
N LYS A 140 13.49 2.57 4.39
CA LYS A 140 14.45 2.62 3.27
C LYS A 140 13.80 2.59 1.90
N GLU A 141 12.70 1.86 1.74
CA GLU A 141 12.14 1.57 0.41
C GLU A 141 10.66 1.97 0.30
N LEU A 142 9.81 1.43 1.18
CA LEU A 142 8.36 1.55 1.02
C LEU A 142 7.86 3.00 1.14
N ILE A 143 8.37 3.77 2.11
CA ILE A 143 7.98 5.17 2.27
C ILE A 143 8.38 5.99 1.04
N PHE A 144 9.59 5.77 0.49
CA PHE A 144 10.03 6.49 -0.71
C PHE A 144 9.17 6.14 -1.92
N ALA A 145 8.89 4.85 -2.14
CA ALA A 145 8.00 4.41 -3.22
C ALA A 145 6.58 5.00 -3.09
N LEU A 146 6.04 5.08 -1.87
CA LEU A 146 4.74 5.70 -1.63
C LEU A 146 4.77 7.22 -1.85
N ARG A 147 5.86 7.91 -1.49
CA ARG A 147 6.04 9.34 -1.78
C ARG A 147 6.05 9.62 -3.28
N ASP A 148 6.76 8.81 -4.05
CA ASP A 148 6.79 8.96 -5.52
C ASP A 148 5.40 8.73 -6.13
N ARG A 149 4.66 7.74 -5.62
CA ARG A 149 3.26 7.51 -6.03
C ARG A 149 2.34 8.69 -5.69
N ILE A 150 2.50 9.29 -4.50
CA ILE A 150 1.74 10.51 -4.14
C ILE A 150 2.06 11.64 -5.11
N GLN A 151 3.34 11.89 -5.38
CA GLN A 151 3.76 12.95 -6.30
C GLN A 151 3.17 12.75 -7.70
N TYR A 152 3.18 11.51 -8.20
CA TYR A 152 2.55 11.17 -9.47
C TYR A 152 1.04 11.41 -9.46
N CYS A 153 0.33 10.99 -8.40
CA CYS A 153 -1.12 11.26 -8.26
C CYS A 153 -1.40 12.77 -8.22
N LEU A 154 -0.59 13.57 -7.53
CA LEU A 154 -0.77 15.04 -7.51
C LEU A 154 -0.59 15.68 -8.90
N GLN A 155 0.36 15.19 -9.69
CA GLN A 155 0.56 15.64 -11.06
C GLN A 155 -0.67 15.30 -11.92
N VAL A 156 -1.17 14.08 -11.83
CA VAL A 156 -2.37 13.64 -12.56
C VAL A 156 -3.60 14.43 -12.10
N GLY A 157 -3.77 14.63 -10.80
CA GLY A 157 -4.86 15.41 -10.21
C GLY A 157 -4.88 16.85 -10.72
N THR A 158 -3.71 17.48 -10.87
CA THR A 158 -3.60 18.82 -11.46
C THR A 158 -4.17 18.87 -12.88
N ASN A 159 -3.83 17.88 -13.71
CA ASN A 159 -4.35 17.79 -15.07
C ASN A 159 -5.86 17.44 -15.08
N LEU A 160 -6.33 16.62 -14.13
CA LEU A 160 -7.75 16.26 -14.02
C LEU A 160 -8.64 17.45 -13.69
N VAL A 161 -8.17 18.40 -12.87
CA VAL A 161 -8.91 19.63 -12.55
C VAL A 161 -9.16 20.50 -13.78
N GLU A 162 -8.33 20.40 -14.82
CA GLU A 162 -8.58 21.08 -16.10
C GLU A 162 -9.69 20.40 -16.94
N LEU A 163 -9.98 19.12 -16.66
CA LEU A 163 -10.90 18.29 -17.44
C LEU A 163 -12.26 18.11 -16.77
N THR A 164 -12.33 18.12 -15.44
CA THR A 164 -13.57 17.91 -14.68
C THR A 164 -13.52 18.57 -13.31
N GLU A 165 -14.70 18.90 -12.80
CA GLU A 165 -14.85 19.26 -11.39
C GLU A 165 -14.65 18.02 -10.51
N MET A 166 -13.83 18.18 -9.47
CA MET A 166 -13.54 17.12 -8.50
C MET A 166 -14.67 17.04 -7.47
N SER A 167 -15.12 15.83 -7.16
CA SER A 167 -16.10 15.65 -6.10
C SER A 167 -15.50 15.99 -4.72
N PRO A 168 -16.32 16.40 -3.73
CA PRO A 168 -15.83 16.68 -2.38
C PRO A 168 -15.09 15.48 -1.75
N TYR A 169 -15.61 14.26 -1.98
CA TYR A 169 -14.98 13.03 -1.51
C TYR A 169 -13.58 12.83 -2.11
N HIS A 170 -13.44 13.06 -3.41
CA HIS A 170 -12.15 12.94 -4.09
C HIS A 170 -11.16 13.98 -3.56
N PHE A 171 -11.60 15.21 -3.37
CA PHE A 171 -10.77 16.27 -2.80
C PHE A 171 -10.29 15.95 -1.38
N ASP A 172 -11.19 15.47 -0.50
CA ASP A 172 -10.85 15.04 0.86
C ASP A 172 -9.87 13.85 0.86
N LEU A 173 -10.03 12.92 -0.09
CA LEU A 173 -9.12 11.79 -0.26
C LEU A 173 -7.72 12.25 -0.68
N THR A 174 -7.61 13.22 -1.60
CA THR A 174 -6.33 13.82 -1.97
C THR A 174 -5.67 14.50 -0.78
N ILE A 175 -6.41 15.28 0.01
CA ILE A 175 -5.88 15.91 1.24
C ILE A 175 -5.35 14.85 2.21
N ARG A 176 -6.14 13.80 2.47
CA ARG A 176 -5.72 12.69 3.36
C ARG A 176 -4.46 12.02 2.83
N THR A 177 -4.37 11.79 1.52
CA THR A 177 -3.22 11.19 0.86
C THR A 177 -1.96 12.05 1.02
N ILE A 178 -2.08 13.38 0.94
CA ILE A 178 -0.96 14.31 1.17
C ILE A 178 -0.55 14.31 2.64
N ASN A 179 -1.50 14.32 3.58
CA ASN A 179 -1.21 14.37 5.02
C ASN A 179 -0.34 13.19 5.49
N TRP A 180 -0.48 12.03 4.86
CA TRP A 180 0.40 10.87 5.12
C TRP A 180 1.89 11.15 4.96
N LEU A 181 2.29 12.13 4.13
CA LEU A 181 3.70 12.52 3.97
C LEU A 181 4.30 13.04 5.30
N GLN A 182 3.47 13.65 6.13
CA GLN A 182 3.85 14.17 7.46
C GLN A 182 3.57 13.11 8.54
N ASP A 183 2.35 12.59 8.59
CA ASP A 183 1.88 11.67 9.65
C ASP A 183 2.75 10.41 9.76
N ILE A 184 3.26 9.88 8.64
CA ILE A 184 4.08 8.67 8.67
C ILE A 184 5.41 8.86 9.39
N ASN A 185 5.97 10.08 9.40
CA ASN A 185 7.23 10.35 10.09
C ASN A 185 7.02 10.31 11.60
N GLU A 186 5.93 10.92 12.09
CA GLU A 186 5.58 10.88 13.52
C GLU A 186 5.35 9.44 14.01
N ILE A 187 4.66 8.63 13.20
CA ILE A 187 4.44 7.20 13.49
C ILE A 187 5.78 6.44 13.52
N CYS A 188 6.67 6.74 12.58
CA CYS A 188 8.00 6.13 12.50
C CYS A 188 8.91 6.47 13.68
N ASP A 189 8.79 7.68 14.22
CA ASP A 189 9.56 8.16 15.37
C ASP A 189 8.99 7.60 16.67
N TYR A 190 7.66 7.55 16.79
CA TYR A 190 6.97 6.89 17.88
C TYR A 190 7.32 5.40 17.93
N ASN A 191 7.24 4.68 16.80
CA ASN A 191 7.61 3.27 16.74
C ASN A 191 9.07 3.03 17.14
N ALA A 192 10.02 3.87 16.69
CA ALA A 192 11.41 3.74 17.10
C ALA A 192 11.58 3.87 18.62
N SER A 193 10.86 4.80 19.24
CA SER A 193 10.86 4.98 20.70
C SER A 193 10.24 3.78 21.43
N GLN A 194 9.13 3.24 20.91
CA GLN A 194 8.48 2.05 21.49
C GLN A 194 9.33 0.78 21.33
N GLN A 195 10.02 0.61 20.20
CA GLN A 195 10.92 -0.52 19.97
C GLN A 195 12.05 -0.56 21.01
N GLU A 196 12.67 0.59 21.31
CA GLU A 196 13.69 0.67 22.36
C GLU A 196 13.10 0.42 23.75
N HIS A 197 11.91 0.93 24.03
CA HIS A 197 11.22 0.67 25.30
C HIS A 197 10.89 -0.81 25.50
N TYR A 198 10.33 -1.48 24.50
CA TYR A 198 10.04 -2.91 24.58
C TYR A 198 11.30 -3.74 24.69
N LYS A 199 12.35 -3.40 23.94
CA LYS A 199 13.65 -4.04 24.07
C LYS A 199 14.16 -3.98 25.51
N PHE A 200 14.11 -2.80 26.14
CA PHE A 200 14.47 -2.65 27.55
C PHE A 200 13.63 -3.54 28.48
N LEU A 201 12.30 -3.58 28.31
CA LEU A 201 11.43 -4.42 29.13
C LEU A 201 11.72 -5.92 28.98
N PHE A 202 11.99 -6.39 27.77
CA PHE A 202 12.34 -7.79 27.54
C PHE A 202 13.73 -8.13 28.10
N GLU A 203 14.70 -7.22 27.99
CA GLU A 203 16.03 -7.38 28.62
C GLU A 203 15.93 -7.40 30.16
N GLU A 204 15.12 -6.52 30.75
CA GLU A 204 14.86 -6.48 32.21
C GLU A 204 14.19 -7.78 32.68
N HIS A 205 13.16 -8.24 31.98
CA HIS A 205 12.49 -9.50 32.30
C HIS A 205 13.45 -10.70 32.18
N LEU A 206 14.33 -10.72 31.18
CA LEU A 206 15.37 -11.75 31.06
C LEU A 206 16.31 -11.75 32.28
N GLN A 207 16.77 -10.57 32.72
CA GLN A 207 17.64 -10.45 33.90
C GLN A 207 16.93 -10.89 35.19
N ASP A 208 15.65 -10.55 35.35
CA ASP A 208 14.85 -10.97 36.51
C ASP A 208 14.67 -12.50 36.56
N VAL A 209 14.42 -13.13 35.42
CA VAL A 209 14.31 -14.60 35.33
C VAL A 209 15.66 -15.26 35.63
N ILE A 210 16.77 -14.73 35.12
CA ILE A 210 18.12 -15.22 35.43
C ILE A 210 18.41 -15.12 36.94
N LYS A 211 18.14 -13.95 37.54
CA LYS A 211 18.35 -13.72 38.97
C LYS A 211 17.53 -14.68 39.82
N LYS A 212 16.24 -14.81 39.51
CA LYS A 212 15.33 -15.71 40.22
C LYS A 212 15.77 -17.18 40.10
N LEU A 213 16.19 -17.60 38.90
CA LEU A 213 16.70 -18.95 38.70
C LEU A 213 17.98 -19.20 39.54
N ASN A 214 18.90 -18.25 39.61
CA ASN A 214 20.09 -18.37 40.46
C ASN A 214 19.73 -18.44 41.96
N GLU A 215 18.80 -17.60 42.42
CA GLU A 215 18.30 -17.64 43.81
C GLU A 215 17.62 -19.00 44.13
N ASP A 216 16.84 -19.54 43.20
CA ASP A 216 16.16 -20.83 43.34
C ASP A 216 17.17 -22.00 43.33
N ILE A 217 18.23 -21.94 42.52
CA ILE A 217 19.34 -22.92 42.52
C ILE A 217 20.11 -22.86 43.84
N ASP A 218 20.48 -21.66 44.30
CA ASP A 218 21.21 -21.46 45.56
C ASP A 218 20.40 -21.93 46.77
N ALA A 219 19.07 -21.76 46.75
CA ALA A 219 18.16 -22.27 47.77
C ALA A 219 18.01 -23.81 47.73
N MET A 220 18.18 -24.43 46.55
CA MET A 220 18.09 -25.88 46.38
C MET A 220 19.38 -26.60 46.80
N LEU A 221 20.55 -25.98 46.63
CA LEU A 221 21.86 -26.58 46.92
C LEU A 221 21.99 -27.16 48.35
N PRO A 222 21.62 -26.45 49.43
CA PRO A 222 21.65 -27.01 50.79
C PRO A 222 20.69 -28.19 50.99
N ASN A 223 19.56 -28.19 50.28
CA ASN A 223 18.56 -29.26 50.38
C ASN A 223 19.00 -30.52 49.67
N LEU A 224 19.87 -30.40 48.65
CA LEU A 224 20.51 -31.53 47.99
C LEU A 224 21.57 -32.19 48.89
N ALA A 225 22.23 -31.45 49.79
CA ALA A 225 23.18 -32.02 50.75
C ALA A 225 22.50 -33.01 51.74
N ILE A 226 21.19 -32.85 51.99
CA ILE A 226 20.40 -33.79 52.82
C ILE A 226 20.28 -35.16 52.13
N ILE A 227 20.45 -35.24 50.80
CA ILE A 227 20.45 -36.52 50.06
C ILE A 227 21.64 -37.39 50.46
N ASP A 228 22.80 -36.79 50.78
CA ASP A 228 23.99 -37.53 51.20
C ASP A 228 23.76 -38.28 52.54
N ASP A 229 22.82 -37.79 53.36
CA ASP A 229 22.44 -38.39 54.65
C ASP A 229 21.26 -39.40 54.54
N MET A 230 20.75 -39.71 53.33
CA MET A 230 19.60 -40.62 53.12
C MET A 230 19.94 -42.12 53.24
N SER A 231 20.70 -42.50 54.27
CA SER A 231 21.15 -43.89 54.51
C SER A 231 20.15 -44.76 55.27
N GLU A 232 19.10 -44.17 55.87
CA GLU A 232 18.18 -44.89 56.77
C GLU A 232 17.02 -45.59 56.00
N PRO A 233 16.90 -46.93 56.09
CA PRO A 233 15.88 -47.69 55.37
C PRO A 233 14.44 -47.48 55.89
N GLU A 234 14.27 -47.02 57.13
CA GLU A 234 12.94 -46.76 57.72
C GLU A 234 12.23 -45.54 57.10
N GLN A 235 12.99 -44.62 56.47
CA GLN A 235 12.47 -43.39 55.87
C GLN A 235 12.38 -43.43 54.34
N PHE A 236 12.55 -44.62 53.72
CA PHE A 236 12.64 -44.78 52.26
C PHE A 236 11.50 -44.11 51.49
N ARG A 237 10.25 -44.26 51.96
CA ARG A 237 9.07 -43.67 51.30
C ARG A 237 9.08 -42.14 51.34
N HIS A 238 9.58 -41.55 52.42
CA HIS A 238 9.71 -40.10 52.58
C HIS A 238 10.82 -39.56 51.66
N ASN A 239 11.98 -40.23 51.66
CA ASN A 239 13.12 -39.91 50.79
C ASN A 239 12.75 -39.97 49.29
N TYR A 240 11.97 -40.98 48.89
CA TYR A 240 11.49 -41.12 47.51
C TYR A 240 10.61 -39.93 47.06
N ILE A 241 9.73 -39.43 47.93
CA ILE A 241 8.86 -38.28 47.61
C ILE A 241 9.70 -37.00 47.47
N LEU A 242 10.67 -36.80 48.36
CA LEU A 242 11.63 -35.68 48.29
C LEU A 242 12.43 -35.69 46.99
N LEU A 243 13.02 -36.84 46.63
CA LEU A 243 13.75 -37.00 45.37
C LEU A 243 12.87 -36.72 44.15
N ARG A 244 11.62 -37.20 44.15
CA ARG A 244 10.67 -36.92 43.07
C ARG A 244 10.36 -35.43 42.93
N ASN A 245 10.22 -34.71 44.05
CA ASN A 245 10.01 -33.26 44.03
C ASN A 245 11.24 -32.53 43.50
N PHE A 246 12.45 -32.91 43.93
CA PHE A 246 13.69 -32.34 43.40
C PHE A 246 13.85 -32.58 41.90
N MET A 247 13.56 -33.77 41.40
CA MET A 247 13.57 -34.02 39.94
C MET A 247 12.57 -33.14 39.20
N GLY A 248 11.41 -32.85 39.79
CA GLY A 248 10.43 -31.92 39.21
C GLY A 248 10.93 -30.48 39.16
N GLN A 249 11.61 -30.03 40.22
CA GLN A 249 12.23 -28.70 40.26
C GLN A 249 13.38 -28.57 39.26
N LEU A 250 14.28 -29.56 39.21
CA LEU A 250 15.39 -29.58 38.24
C LEU A 250 14.90 -29.53 36.79
N LYS A 251 13.84 -30.29 36.46
CA LYS A 251 13.25 -30.22 35.12
C LYS A 251 12.70 -28.82 34.80
N THR A 252 12.10 -28.17 35.79
CA THR A 252 11.61 -26.79 35.63
C THR A 252 12.78 -25.82 35.42
N PHE A 253 13.90 -26.01 36.12
CA PHE A 253 15.12 -25.24 35.90
C PHE A 253 15.70 -25.47 34.50
N ASP A 254 15.75 -26.70 34.01
CA ASP A 254 16.17 -27.00 32.63
C ASP A 254 15.32 -26.27 31.60
N ASP A 255 13.99 -26.22 31.81
CA ASP A 255 13.06 -25.48 30.95
C ASP A 255 13.35 -23.96 30.97
N TYR A 256 13.63 -23.39 32.15
CA TYR A 256 14.04 -21.97 32.28
C TYR A 256 15.40 -21.71 31.63
N VAL A 257 16.41 -22.57 31.83
CA VAL A 257 17.73 -22.45 31.20
C VAL A 257 17.60 -22.51 29.68
N ALA A 258 16.75 -23.40 29.14
CA ALA A 258 16.51 -23.49 27.71
C ALA A 258 15.86 -22.20 27.16
N TRP A 259 14.90 -21.62 27.89
CA TRP A 259 14.28 -20.34 27.54
C TRP A 259 15.29 -19.18 27.61
N ILE A 260 16.06 -19.06 28.69
CA ILE A 260 17.09 -18.01 28.87
C ILE A 260 18.12 -18.07 27.73
N ASN A 261 18.66 -19.26 27.43
CA ASN A 261 19.62 -19.44 26.35
C ASN A 261 19.06 -19.01 24.98
N LYS A 262 17.76 -19.21 24.76
CA LYS A 262 17.07 -18.77 23.55
C LYS A 262 17.01 -17.25 23.49
N GLU A 263 16.59 -16.60 24.56
CA GLU A 263 16.49 -15.14 24.66
C GLU A 263 17.86 -14.45 24.56
N GLU A 264 18.87 -14.94 25.29
CA GLU A 264 20.25 -14.43 25.21
C GLU A 264 20.81 -14.51 23.78
N LYS A 265 20.48 -15.59 23.06
CA LYS A 265 20.87 -15.73 21.64
C LYS A 265 20.16 -14.71 20.74
N LEU A 266 18.88 -14.42 20.99
CA LEU A 266 18.11 -13.42 20.24
C LEU A 266 18.67 -12.01 20.47
N PHE A 267 18.99 -11.66 21.72
CA PHE A 267 19.62 -10.38 22.08
C PHE A 267 21.13 -10.31 21.79
N LYS A 268 21.75 -11.43 21.37
CA LYS A 268 23.21 -11.57 21.16
C LYS A 268 24.03 -11.26 22.42
N MET A 269 23.50 -11.64 23.58
CA MET A 269 24.17 -11.56 24.88
C MET A 269 25.09 -12.78 25.10
N ALA A 270 26.01 -12.66 26.05
CA ALA A 270 26.85 -13.80 26.46
C ALA A 270 25.98 -14.85 27.18
N GLN A 271 26.18 -16.13 26.87
CA GLN A 271 25.39 -17.19 27.48
C GLN A 271 25.73 -17.35 28.96
N THR A 272 24.71 -17.38 29.80
CA THR A 272 24.88 -17.58 31.24
C THR A 272 25.27 -19.04 31.51
N THR A 273 26.36 -19.24 32.27
CA THR A 273 26.81 -20.57 32.69
C THR A 273 26.19 -20.94 34.04
N TYR A 274 25.43 -22.03 34.06
CA TYR A 274 24.85 -22.59 35.28
C TYR A 274 25.76 -23.69 35.86
N PRO A 275 25.85 -23.82 37.21
CA PRO A 275 26.57 -24.92 37.83
C PRO A 275 25.96 -26.26 37.42
N LYS A 276 26.84 -27.24 37.15
CA LYS A 276 26.47 -28.61 36.78
C LYS A 276 26.27 -29.49 38.01
#